data_AF-A0AAU9SPI8-F1
#
_entry.id   AF-A0AAU9SPI8-F1
#
_cell.length_a   1.000
_cell.length_b   1.000
_cell.length_c   1.000
_cell.angle_alpha   90.00
_cell.angle_beta   90.00
_cell.angle_gamma   90.00
#
_symmetry.space_group_name_H-M   'P 1'
#
loop_
_entity.id
_entity.type
_entity.pdbx_description
1 polymer ?
#
loop_
_entity_poly.entity_id
_entity_poly.type
_entity_poly.pdbx_seq_one_letter_code
_entity_poly.pdbx_strand_id
1 'polypeptide(L)' 'VQMTLQNFFLNAKDDLYLLQIEPRKLGDGLIYEAVDDVNSFPHFYGPQKTFLPLPLDSVVKAEKLTFINGNFTCSFLT' A
#
# COMPACT_ATOMS: atom_id res chain seq x y z
N VAL A 1 5.02 5.68 2.15
CA VAL A 1 5.30 4.42 1.43
C VAL A 1 6.76 3.99 1.58
N GLN A 2 7.76 4.81 1.22
CA GLN A 2 9.18 4.44 1.32
C GLN A 2 9.59 3.90 2.71
N MET A 3 9.17 4.57 3.78
CA MET A 3 9.44 4.12 5.15
C MET A 3 8.86 2.72 5.45
N THR A 4 7.65 2.42 4.98
CA THR A 4 7.03 1.09 5.09
C THR A 4 7.86 0.05 4.33
N LEU A 5 8.32 0.37 3.11
CA LEU A 5 9.17 -0.54 2.33
C LEU A 5 10.50 -0.81 3.03
N GLN A 6 11.16 0.23 3.54
CA GLN A 6 12.44 0.10 4.27
C GLN A 6 12.30 -0.72 5.55
N ASN A 7 11.22 -0.54 6.30
CA ASN A 7 11.03 -1.22 7.58
C ASN A 7 10.66 -2.70 7.43
N PHE A 8 9.89 -3.05 6.40
CA PHE A 8 9.27 -4.38 6.32
C PHE A 8 9.74 -5.23 5.13
N PHE A 9 10.34 -4.63 4.09
CA PHE A 9 10.61 -5.30 2.82
C PHE A 9 12.08 -5.30 2.37
N LEU A 10 12.99 -4.68 3.14
CA LEU A 10 14.42 -4.56 2.78
C LEU A 10 15.09 -5.89 2.40
N ASN A 11 14.67 -6.99 3.03
CA ASN A 11 15.26 -8.32 2.84
C ASN A 11 14.37 -9.29 2.05
N ALA A 12 13.37 -8.78 1.33
CA ALA A 12 12.50 -9.60 0.50
C ALA A 12 13.32 -10.44 -0.50
N LYS A 13 12.99 -11.73 -0.61
CA LYS A 13 13.65 -12.67 -1.53
C LYS A 13 12.93 -12.81 -2.86
N ASP A 14 11.64 -12.47 -2.87
CA ASP A 14 10.78 -12.51 -4.04
C ASP A 14 10.66 -11.12 -4.68
N ASP A 15 10.18 -11.12 -5.92
CA ASP A 15 9.83 -9.90 -6.63
C ASP A 15 8.68 -9.18 -5.93
N LEU A 16 8.86 -7.88 -5.66
CA LEU A 16 7.83 -7.03 -5.07
C LEU A 16 7.16 -6.18 -6.14
N TYR A 17 5.86 -5.98 -5.99
CA TYR A 17 5.07 -5.04 -6.80
C TYR A 17 4.41 -4.02 -5.88
N LEU A 18 4.46 -2.75 -6.27
CA LEU A 18 3.68 -1.70 -5.62
C LEU A 18 2.35 -1.55 -6.37
N LEU A 19 1.25 -1.54 -5.62
CA LEU A 19 -0.09 -1.34 -6.18
C LEU A 19 -0.58 0.07 -5.86
N GLN A 20 -1.00 0.81 -6.88
CA GLN A 20 -1.68 2.08 -6.72
C GLN A 20 -3.19 1.84 -6.70
N ILE A 21 -3.84 2.20 -5.60
CA ILE A 21 -5.27 1.96 -5.36
C ILE A 21 -6.07 3.24 -5.54
N GLU A 22 -7.27 3.16 -6.12
CA GLU A 22 -8.28 4.23 -6.12
C GLU A 22 -9.13 4.13 -4.83
N PRO A 23 -8.90 5.00 -3.83
CA PRO A 23 -9.53 4.86 -2.52
C PRO A 23 -11.06 4.94 -2.58
N ARG A 24 -11.61 5.71 -3.54
CA ARG A 24 -13.06 5.86 -3.69
C ARG A 24 -13.77 4.55 -4.05
N LYS A 25 -13.06 3.60 -4.65
CA LYS A 25 -13.59 2.26 -4.97
C LYS A 25 -13.67 1.33 -3.76
N LEU A 26 -13.00 1.67 -2.65
CA LEU A 26 -13.02 0.87 -1.43
C LEU A 26 -14.17 1.25 -0.48
N GLY A 27 -14.79 2.42 -0.68
CA GLY A 27 -15.91 2.91 0.11
C GLY A 27 -15.64 2.89 1.62
N ASP A 28 -16.68 2.57 2.40
CA ASP A 28 -16.63 2.54 3.87
C ASP A 28 -15.71 1.44 4.44
N GLY A 29 -15.15 0.57 3.58
CA GLY A 29 -14.19 -0.43 4.01
C GLY A 29 -12.78 0.13 4.25
N LEU A 30 -12.47 1.33 3.75
CA LEU A 30 -11.19 1.99 3.97
C LEU A 30 -11.28 2.96 5.16
N ILE A 31 -10.51 2.67 6.21
CA ILE A 31 -10.45 3.49 7.43
C ILE A 31 -9.04 4.06 7.58
N TYR A 32 -8.95 5.34 7.90
CA TYR A 32 -7.67 5.99 8.27
C TYR A 32 -7.57 6.00 9.79
N GLU A 33 -6.62 5.25 10.33
CA GLU A 33 -6.40 5.14 11.77
C GLU A 33 -5.14 5.92 12.16
N ALA A 34 -5.21 6.68 13.25
CA ALA A 34 -4.07 7.44 13.74
C ALA A 34 -2.94 6.49 14.16
N VAL A 35 -1.73 6.76 13.67
CA VAL A 35 -0.48 6.09 14.10
C VAL A 35 0.14 6.86 15.25
N ASP A 36 0.02 8.19 15.19
CA ASP A 36 0.42 9.16 16.20
C ASP A 36 -0.49 10.40 16.07
N ASP A 37 -0.15 11.49 16.75
CA ASP A 37 -0.97 12.71 16.78
C ASP A 37 -1.07 13.43 15.42
N VAL A 38 -0.23 13.10 14.44
CA VAL A 38 -0.10 13.80 13.16
C VAL A 38 -0.38 12.88 11.97
N ASN A 39 -0.02 11.61 12.09
CA ASN A 39 -0.03 10.64 11.01
C ASN A 39 -1.21 9.68 11.13
N SER A 40 -1.81 9.32 10.00
CA SER A 40 -2.79 8.25 9.91
C SER A 40 -2.38 7.24 8.84
N PHE A 41 -2.67 5.96 9.08
CA PHE A 41 -2.40 4.88 8.15
C PHE A 41 -3.72 4.28 7.63
N PRO A 42 -3.85 4.07 6.31
CA PRO A 42 -5.03 3.46 5.73
C PRO A 42 -5.06 1.95 6.01
N HIS A 43 -6.17 1.48 6.56
CA HIS A 43 -6.51 0.07 6.75
C HIS A 43 -7.78 -0.27 5.98
N PHE A 44 -7.72 -1.30 5.14
CA PHE A 44 -8.90 -1.80 4.44
C PHE A 44 -9.46 -3.01 5.19
N TYR A 45 -10.61 -2.82 5.84
CA TYR A 45 -11.31 -3.85 6.61
C TYR A 45 -12.49 -4.47 5.87
N GLY A 46 -12.74 -4.06 4.61
CA GLY A 46 -13.96 -4.40 3.88
C GLY A 46 -15.21 -3.69 4.43
N PRO A 47 -16.33 -3.71 3.67
CA PRO A 47 -17.60 -3.15 4.11
C PRO A 47 -18.00 -3.71 5.47
N GLN A 48 -18.59 -2.88 6.34
CA GLN A 48 -19.03 -3.26 7.69
C GLN A 48 -17.91 -3.87 8.56
N LYS A 49 -16.64 -3.61 8.24
CA LYS A 49 -15.46 -4.17 8.92
C LYS A 49 -15.38 -5.71 8.87
N THR A 50 -15.99 -6.31 7.84
CA THR A 50 -15.86 -7.74 7.56
C THR A 50 -14.74 -7.98 6.56
N PHE A 51 -13.87 -8.95 6.83
CA PHE A 51 -12.78 -9.31 5.92
C PHE A 51 -13.30 -9.53 4.50
N LEU A 52 -12.77 -8.75 3.55
CA LEU A 52 -12.88 -8.96 2.12
C LEU A 52 -11.52 -8.76 1.46
N PRO A 53 -11.21 -9.52 0.39
CA PRO A 53 -10.02 -9.28 -0.40
C PRO A 53 -10.10 -7.89 -1.04
N LEU A 54 -8.94 -7.28 -1.28
CA LEU A 54 -8.84 -6.03 -2.03
C LEU A 54 -9.43 -6.22 -3.44
N PRO A 55 -10.45 -5.46 -3.84
CA PRO A 55 -11.06 -5.61 -5.17
C PRO A 55 -10.05 -5.29 -6.28
N LEU A 56 -9.94 -6.15 -7.30
CA LEU A 56 -8.97 -5.95 -8.39
C LEU A 56 -9.24 -4.68 -9.19
N ASP A 57 -10.52 -4.30 -9.36
CA ASP A 57 -10.91 -3.09 -10.06
C ASP A 57 -10.53 -1.81 -9.30
N SER A 58 -10.19 -1.90 -8.01
CA SER A 58 -9.64 -0.80 -7.22
C SER A 58 -8.17 -0.50 -7.54
N VAL A 59 -7.44 -1.46 -8.14
CA VAL A 59 -6.05 -1.30 -8.55
C VAL A 59 -6.00 -0.50 -9.85
N VAL A 60 -5.46 0.72 -9.80
CA VAL A 60 -5.31 1.59 -10.98
C VAL A 60 -4.02 1.28 -11.73
N LYS A 61 -2.95 0.98 -10.99
CA LYS A 61 -1.65 0.60 -11.55
C LYS A 61 -0.95 -0.41 -10.66
N ALA A 62 -0.07 -1.20 -11.26
CA ALA A 62 0.85 -2.08 -10.58
C ALA A 62 2.22 -1.97 -11.26
N GLU A 63 3.28 -1.86 -10.48
CA GLU A 63 4.64 -1.81 -11.02
C GLU A 63 5.60 -2.59 -10.14
N LYS A 64 6.51 -3.31 -10.78
CA LYS A 64 7.57 -4.05 -10.10
C LYS A 64 8.52 -3.04 -9.43
N LEU A 65 8.77 -3.23 -8.15
CA LEU A 65 9.76 -2.46 -7.42
C LEU A 65 11.17 -2.93 -7.79
N THR A 66 12.09 -1.99 -7.93
CA THR A 66 13.53 -2.27 -7.97
C THR A 66 14.19 -1.67 -6.73
N PHE A 67 15.28 -2.28 -6.27
CA PHE A 67 16.06 -1.77 -5.14
C PHE A 67 17.44 -1.35 -5.63
N ILE A 68 17.68 -0.04 -5.65
CA ILE A 68 18.89 0.56 -6.21
C ILE A 68 19.44 1.55 -5.18
N ASN A 69 20.75 1.46 -4.89
CA ASN A 69 21.45 2.38 -3.97
C ASN A 69 20.74 2.53 -2.61
N GLY A 70 20.28 1.43 -2.03
CA GLY A 70 19.61 1.44 -0.72
C GLY A 70 18.15 1.92 -0.74
N ASN A 71 17.56 2.17 -1.92
CA ASN A 71 16.20 2.68 -2.05
C ASN A 71 15.34 1.82 -2.96
N PHE A 72 14.09 1.63 -2.56
CA PHE A 72 13.05 1.12 -3.45
C PHE A 72 12.66 2.19 -4.46
N THR A 73 12.50 1.78 -5.71
CA THR A 73 12.17 2.65 -6.84
C THR A 73 11.13 1.99 -7.75
N CYS A 74 10.23 2.82 -8.26
CA CYS A 74 9.30 2.58 -9.36
C CYS A 74 8.71 3.94 -9.76
N SER A 75 7.95 4.05 -10.85
CA SER A 75 7.36 5.32 -11.29
C SER A 75 6.39 5.96 -10.28
N PHE A 76 5.93 5.22 -9.25
CA PHE A 76 5.03 5.73 -8.22
C PHE A 76 5.75 6.37 -7.01
N LEU A 77 7.07 6.19 -6.91
CA LEU A 77 7.87 6.58 -5.73
C LEU A 77 8.77 7.79 -6.00
N THR A 78 8.67 8.40 -7.19
CA THR A 78 9.37 9.65 -7.55
C THR A 78 8.80 10.85 -6.84
#